data_AF-A0A5N9CWA3-F1
#
_entry.id   AF-A0A5N9CWA3-F1
#
_cell.length_a   1.000
_cell.length_b   1.000
_cell.length_c   1.000
_cell.angle_alpha   90.00
_cell.angle_beta   90.00
_cell.angle_gamma   90.00
#
_symmetry.space_group_name_H-M   'P 1'
#
loop_
_entity.id
_entity.type
_entity.pdbx_description
1 polymer ?
#
loop_
_entity_poly.entity_id
_entity_poly.type
_entity_poly.pdbx_seq_one_letter_code
_entity_poly.pdbx_strand_id
1 'polypeptide(L)'
;MAINLDESANRRTFADGSKRTVVVLASVAVGRGEYLPGWKWSDHAGAQTGKSSEAHVGYVIQGQMMIQGADGGEVLVGPGDAFEAQPGHDAWVV
;
A
#
# COMPACT_ATOMS: atom_id res chain seq x y z
N MET A 1 -2.55 -13.78 -19.11
CA MET A 1 -1.63 -14.36 -18.11
C MET A 1 -2.23 -14.12 -16.74
N ALA A 2 -2.26 -15.13 -15.88
CA ALA A 2 -2.65 -15.00 -14.48
C ALA A 2 -1.44 -15.35 -13.61
N ILE A 3 -1.20 -14.57 -12.55
CA ILE A 3 -0.12 -14.81 -11.59
C ILE A 3 -0.75 -14.85 -10.20
N ASN A 4 -0.51 -15.93 -9.46
CA ASN A 4 -0.95 -16.05 -8.08
C ASN A 4 -0.03 -15.21 -7.16
N LEU A 5 -0.60 -14.29 -6.38
CA LEU A 5 0.18 -13.48 -5.44
C LEU A 5 0.80 -14.32 -4.31
N ASP A 6 0.18 -15.43 -3.90
CA ASP A 6 0.72 -16.29 -2.84
C ASP A 6 1.98 -17.05 -3.28
N GLU A 7 2.13 -17.25 -4.59
CA GLU A 7 3.26 -17.96 -5.21
C GLU A 7 4.31 -16.99 -5.79
N SER A 8 4.06 -15.68 -5.75
CA SER A 8 4.99 -14.68 -6.28
C SER A 8 6.25 -14.57 -5.40
N ALA A 9 7.42 -14.67 -6.04
CA ALA A 9 8.70 -14.42 -5.39
C ALA A 9 8.93 -12.92 -5.07
N ASN A 10 8.14 -12.01 -5.66
CA ASN A 10 8.26 -10.58 -5.42
C ASN A 10 7.49 -10.18 -4.14
N ARG A 11 8.00 -10.66 -3.01
CA ARG A 11 7.52 -10.39 -1.66
C ARG A 11 8.60 -9.66 -0.87
N ARG A 12 8.19 -8.66 -0.11
CA ARG A 12 9.04 -7.88 0.78
C ARG A 12 8.47 -7.87 2.19
N THR A 13 9.38 -7.94 3.17
CA THR A 13 9.10 -7.72 4.59
C THR A 13 9.75 -6.40 5.01
N PHE A 14 9.00 -5.55 5.68
CA PHE A 14 9.48 -4.28 6.22
C PHE A 14 10.08 -4.48 7.63
N ALA A 15 10.77 -3.46 8.14
CA ALA A 15 11.49 -3.56 9.42
C ALA A 15 10.57 -3.85 10.62
N ASP A 16 9.31 -3.42 10.55
CA ASP A 16 8.26 -3.66 11.56
C ASP A 16 7.59 -5.04 11.44
N GLY A 17 7.97 -5.85 10.44
CA GLY A 17 7.37 -7.15 10.16
C GLY A 17 6.17 -7.10 9.20
N SER A 18 5.74 -5.92 8.77
CA SER A 18 4.74 -5.75 7.71
C SER A 18 5.21 -6.39 6.40
N LYS A 19 4.28 -6.81 5.55
CA LYS A 19 4.58 -7.53 4.31
C LYS A 19 3.86 -6.92 3.12
N ARG A 20 4.51 -6.97 1.96
CA ARG A 20 3.88 -6.64 0.68
C ARG A 20 4.32 -7.63 -0.38
N THR A 21 3.36 -8.14 -1.15
CA THR A 21 3.63 -8.96 -2.34
C THR A 21 3.11 -8.24 -3.56
N VAL A 22 3.87 -8.24 -4.65
CA VAL A 22 3.51 -7.56 -5.91
C VAL A 22 3.61 -8.53 -7.08
N VAL A 23 2.69 -8.41 -8.02
CA VAL A 23 2.77 -9.02 -9.35
C VAL A 23 2.65 -7.93 -10.40
N VAL A 24 3.44 -8.02 -11.46
CA VAL A 24 3.42 -7.05 -12.56
C VAL A 24 2.82 -7.73 -13.78
N LEU A 25 1.67 -7.23 -14.22
CA LEU A 25 1.02 -7.61 -15.46
C LEU A 25 1.38 -6.59 -16.55
N ALA A 26 1.00 -6.87 -17.79
CA ALA A 26 1.27 -5.96 -18.90
C ALA A 26 0.60 -4.57 -18.74
N SER A 27 -0.56 -4.53 -18.08
CA SER A 27 -1.36 -3.30 -17.93
C SER A 27 -1.22 -2.62 -16.57
N VAL A 28 -0.86 -3.38 -15.53
CA VAL A 28 -0.96 -2.91 -14.14
C VAL A 28 -0.08 -3.75 -13.21
N ALA A 29 0.38 -3.16 -12.11
CA ALA A 29 0.94 -3.90 -10.99
C ALA A 29 -0.14 -4.08 -9.91
N VAL A 30 -0.32 -5.32 -9.44
CA VAL A 30 -1.26 -5.63 -8.35
C VAL A 30 -0.44 -5.99 -7.11
N GLY A 31 -0.75 -5.34 -5.99
CA GLY A 31 -0.09 -5.61 -4.72
C GLY A 31 -1.06 -6.03 -3.62
N ARG A 32 -0.66 -6.99 -2.79
CA ARG A 32 -1.31 -7.27 -1.49
C ARG A 32 -0.39 -6.80 -0.38
N GLY A 33 -0.90 -5.92 0.48
CA GLY A 33 -0.22 -5.44 1.68
C GLY A 33 -0.85 -6.03 2.94
N GLU A 34 -0.01 -6.43 3.88
CA GLU A 34 -0.36 -6.79 5.25
C GLU A 34 0.48 -5.89 6.17
N TYR A 35 -0.12 -4.80 6.65
CA TYR A 35 0.57 -3.76 7.40
C TYR A 35 0.18 -3.81 8.87
N LEU A 36 1.17 -3.78 9.75
CA LEU A 36 1.01 -3.85 11.20
C LEU A 36 0.84 -2.45 11.82
N PRO A 37 0.27 -2.34 13.03
CA PRO A 37 0.21 -1.07 13.74
C PRO A 37 1.58 -0.39 13.84
N GLY A 38 1.63 0.91 13.54
CA GLY A 38 2.87 1.68 13.45
C GLY A 38 3.49 1.73 12.05
N TRP A 39 2.98 0.95 11.08
CA TRP A 39 3.39 1.07 9.70
C TRP A 39 2.92 2.39 9.10
N LYS A 40 3.84 3.08 8.41
CA LYS A 40 3.61 4.31 7.66
C LYS A 40 4.39 4.29 6.35
N TRP A 41 3.74 4.68 5.25
CA TRP A 41 4.31 4.59 3.91
C TRP A 41 5.62 5.37 3.79
N SER A 42 5.66 6.62 4.25
CA SER A 42 6.88 7.46 4.20
C SER A 42 8.09 6.78 4.85
N ASP A 43 7.86 6.14 5.99
CA ASP A 43 8.92 5.64 6.86
C ASP A 43 9.38 4.24 6.42
N HIS A 44 8.47 3.44 5.89
CA HIS A 44 8.72 2.03 5.59
C HIS A 44 8.98 1.78 4.10
N ALA A 45 8.24 2.43 3.21
CA ALA A 45 8.35 2.25 1.77
C ALA A 45 9.10 3.41 1.10
N GLY A 46 8.69 4.64 1.39
CA GLY A 46 9.29 5.87 0.87
C GLY A 46 10.79 5.95 1.17
N ALA A 47 11.17 5.80 2.45
CA ALA A 47 12.57 5.86 2.90
C ALA A 47 13.51 4.88 2.18
N GLN A 48 13.02 3.72 1.74
CA GLN A 48 13.83 2.72 1.04
C GLN A 48 14.00 3.00 -0.44
N THR A 49 13.10 3.79 -1.04
CA THR A 49 13.11 4.07 -2.48
C THR A 49 13.58 5.49 -2.82
N GLY A 50 13.46 6.42 -1.88
CA GLY A 50 13.69 7.85 -2.12
C GLY A 50 12.70 8.47 -3.12
N LYS A 51 11.62 7.75 -3.47
CA LYS A 51 10.59 8.19 -4.41
C LYS A 51 9.34 8.65 -3.67
N SER A 52 8.52 9.48 -4.31
CA SER A 52 7.16 9.78 -3.88
C SER A 52 6.21 8.60 -4.16
N SER A 53 5.07 8.59 -3.46
CA SER A 53 4.04 7.59 -3.68
C SER A 53 3.37 7.80 -5.04
N GLU A 54 3.06 6.70 -5.71
CA GLU A 54 2.44 6.70 -7.04
C GLU A 54 0.91 6.63 -6.91
N ALA A 55 0.21 7.13 -7.92
CA ALA A 55 -1.24 6.99 -8.02
C ALA A 55 -1.63 5.51 -8.05
N HIS A 56 -2.64 5.14 -7.28
CA HIS A 56 -3.22 3.80 -7.35
C HIS A 56 -4.63 3.77 -6.74
N VAL A 57 -5.34 2.69 -7.02
CA VAL A 57 -6.57 2.34 -6.32
C VAL A 57 -6.31 1.20 -5.35
N GLY A 58 -7.06 1.15 -4.26
CA GLY A 58 -6.97 0.10 -3.26
C GLY A 58 -8.34 -0.36 -2.79
N TYR A 59 -8.35 -1.51 -2.14
CA TYR A 59 -9.52 -2.06 -1.48
C TYR A 59 -9.08 -2.67 -0.15
N VAL A 60 -9.78 -2.34 0.93
CA VAL A 60 -9.43 -2.82 2.26
C VAL A 60 -10.18 -4.11 2.57
N ILE A 61 -9.44 -5.19 2.79
CA ILE A 61 -9.99 -6.50 3.17
C ILE A 61 -10.26 -6.55 4.68
N GLN A 62 -9.33 -6.04 5.48
CA GLN A 62 -9.37 -6.05 6.94
C GLN A 62 -8.53 -4.91 7.51
N GLY A 63 -8.85 -4.46 8.73
CA GLY A 63 -8.14 -3.38 9.41
C GLY A 63 -8.57 -1.99 8.93
N GLN A 64 -7.85 -0.96 9.36
CA GLN A 64 -8.11 0.42 8.96
C GLN A 64 -6.78 1.14 8.68
N MET A 65 -6.83 2.10 7.77
CA MET A 65 -5.68 2.96 7.48
C MET A 65 -6.17 4.37 7.20
N MET A 66 -5.35 5.35 7.59
CA MET A 66 -5.52 6.72 7.15
C MET A 66 -4.77 6.92 5.84
N ILE A 67 -5.38 7.61 4.90
CA ILE A 67 -4.75 8.07 3.67
C ILE A 67 -4.73 9.59 3.71
N GLN A 68 -3.55 10.17 3.59
CA GLN A 68 -3.35 11.61 3.54
C GLN A 68 -2.92 12.02 2.13
N GLY A 69 -3.72 12.82 1.45
CA GLY A 69 -3.36 13.42 0.17
C GLY A 69 -2.21 14.40 0.27
N ALA A 70 -1.59 14.75 -0.87
CA ALA A 70 -0.51 15.73 -0.92
C ALA A 70 -0.94 17.15 -0.48
N ASP A 71 -2.24 17.43 -0.47
CA ASP A 71 -2.85 18.67 0.05
C ASP A 71 -3.08 18.63 1.58
N GLY A 72 -2.74 17.51 2.23
CA GLY A 72 -2.94 17.29 3.67
C GLY A 72 -4.35 16.78 4.03
N GLY A 73 -5.24 16.58 3.05
CA GLY A 73 -6.57 16.03 3.30
C GLY A 73 -6.49 14.57 3.74
N GLU A 74 -7.20 14.20 4.79
CA GLU A 74 -7.16 12.86 5.39
C GLU A 74 -8.48 12.12 5.23
N VAL A 75 -8.39 10.84 4.86
CA VAL A 75 -9.54 9.94 4.73
C VAL A 75 -9.22 8.61 5.41
N LEU A 76 -10.05 8.25 6.39
CA LEU A 76 -10.00 6.93 7.02
C LEU A 76 -10.71 5.93 6.12
N VAL A 77 -10.03 4.83 5.76
CA VAL A 77 -10.60 3.72 4.99
C VAL A 77 -10.57 2.43 5.82
N GLY A 78 -11.63 1.64 5.71
CA GLY A 78 -11.83 0.40 6.45
C GLY A 78 -12.40 -0.74 5.59
N PRO A 79 -12.71 -1.89 6.18
CA PRO A 79 -13.07 -3.10 5.42
C PRO A 79 -14.28 -2.88 4.52
N GLY A 80 -14.14 -3.18 3.23
CA GLY A 80 -15.18 -2.94 2.23
C GLY A 80 -15.02 -1.64 1.44
N ASP A 81 -14.17 -0.72 1.90
CA ASP A 81 -13.93 0.53 1.17
C ASP A 81 -12.98 0.30 0.00
N ALA A 82 -13.37 0.81 -1.17
CA ALA A 82 -12.48 1.06 -2.29
C ALA A 82 -12.05 2.53 -2.26
N PHE A 83 -10.79 2.81 -2.56
CA PHE A 83 -10.25 4.16 -2.55
C PHE A 83 -9.33 4.42 -3.74
N GLU A 84 -9.14 5.70 -4.07
CA GLU A 84 -8.15 6.18 -5.02
C GLU A 84 -7.19 7.11 -4.29
N ALA A 85 -5.90 6.83 -4.38
CA ALA A 85 -4.84 7.63 -3.80
C ALA A 85 -4.09 8.36 -4.92
N GLN A 86 -4.02 9.69 -4.81
CA GLN A 86 -3.31 10.54 -5.77
C GLN A 86 -1.78 10.50 -5.54
N PRO A 87 -0.94 10.85 -6.52
CA PRO A 87 0.51 10.89 -6.33
C PRO A 87 0.91 11.78 -5.15
N GLY A 88 1.93 11.37 -4.40
CA GLY A 88 2.44 12.14 -3.25
C GLY A 88 1.60 12.01 -1.98
N HIS A 89 0.62 11.11 -1.93
CA HIS A 89 -0.06 10.76 -0.69
C HIS A 89 0.86 10.04 0.31
N ASP A 90 0.49 10.07 1.58
CA ASP A 90 1.03 9.20 2.62
C ASP A 90 -0.09 8.31 3.17
N ALA A 91 0.27 7.23 3.85
CA ALA A 91 -0.72 6.36 4.47
C ALA A 91 -0.14 5.62 5.67
N TRP A 92 -0.96 5.39 6.70
CA TRP A 92 -0.55 4.66 7.89
C TRP A 92 -1.69 3.82 8.47
N VAL A 93 -1.31 2.74 9.15
CA VAL A 93 -2.25 1.88 9.89
C VAL A 93 -2.76 2.64 11.11
N VAL A 94 -4.06 2.52 11.39
CA VAL A 94 -4.72 3.07 12.58
C VAL A 94 -4.91 1.98 13.62
#